data_AF-A0A7Y6YWU5-F1
#
_entry.id   AF-A0A7Y6YWU5-F1
#
_cell.length_a   1.000
_cell.length_b   1.000
_cell.length_c   1.000
_cell.angle_alpha   90.00
_cell.angle_beta   90.00
_cell.angle_gamma   90.00
#
_symmetry.space_group_name_H-M   'P 1'
#
loop_
_entity.id
_entity.type
_entity.pdbx_description
1 polymer ?
#
loop_
_entity_poly.entity_id
_entity_poly.type
_entity_poly.pdbx_seq_one_letter_code
_entity_poly.pdbx_strand_id
1 'polypeptide(L)'
;MTAHQGFKGRNFISLLLAGGFLILTVTGIILFFVPPGRVTNWTDWTFFWLTKQEWAALHMILAILFVVAGVIHVIFNWRVLTHYIAEKIKHMDPTRHVRLEGLAALVILVLIVLGTIYNVAPFSWVIDTHTELKQSWDQPLNHQRGQGWRMRE
;
A
#
# COMPACT_ATOMS: atom_id res chain seq x y z
N MET A 1 -2.07 45.51 13.71
CA MET A 1 -1.02 44.51 13.99
C MET A 1 -1.42 43.22 13.29
N THR A 2 -0.90 42.98 12.09
CA THR A 2 -1.18 41.76 11.31
C THR A 2 -0.38 40.61 11.92
N ALA A 3 -1.08 39.66 12.54
CA ALA A 3 -0.44 38.44 13.03
C ALA A 3 0.09 37.66 11.83
N HIS A 4 1.42 37.65 11.65
CA HIS A 4 2.07 36.77 10.68
C HIS A 4 1.89 35.33 11.18
N GLN A 5 0.84 34.66 10.73
CA GLN A 5 0.60 33.25 11.07
C GLN A 5 1.75 32.43 10.45
N GLY A 6 2.71 32.04 11.28
CA GLY A 6 3.81 31.18 10.86
C GLY A 6 3.30 29.81 10.38
N PHE A 7 4.08 29.18 9.49
CA PHE A 7 3.76 27.88 8.93
C PHE A 7 3.61 26.82 10.04
N LYS A 8 2.43 26.18 10.11
CA LYS A 8 2.13 25.14 11.11
C LYS A 8 2.59 23.77 10.60
N GLY A 9 3.89 23.49 10.75
CA GLY A 9 4.51 22.25 10.25
C GLY A 9 3.80 20.95 10.69
N ARG A 10 3.24 20.91 11.90
CA ARG A 10 2.49 19.73 12.39
C ARG A 10 1.22 19.44 11.58
N ASN A 11 0.45 20.48 11.25
CA ASN A 11 -0.77 20.36 10.44
C ASN A 11 -0.43 20.03 8.99
N PHE A 12 0.63 20.64 8.47
CA PHE A 12 1.12 20.35 7.13
C PHE A 12 1.51 18.87 6.96
N ILE A 13 2.30 18.31 7.88
CA ILE A 13 2.70 16.90 7.82
C ILE A 13 1.48 15.96 7.92
N SER A 14 0.49 16.27 8.74
CA SER A 14 -0.75 15.48 8.81
C SER A 14 -1.54 15.50 7.51
N LEU A 15 -1.68 16.67 6.87
CA LEU A 15 -2.35 16.79 5.56
C LEU A 15 -1.55 16.12 4.45
N LEU A 16 -0.21 16.23 4.50
CA LEU A 16 0.69 15.55 3.56
C LEU A 16 0.55 14.04 3.66
N LEU A 17 0.47 13.48 4.87
CA LEU A 17 0.20 12.06 5.08
C LEU A 17 -1.19 11.67 4.58
N ALA A 18 -2.23 12.41 4.92
CA ALA A 18 -3.58 12.09 4.46
C ALA A 18 -3.69 12.07 2.93
N GLY A 19 -3.14 13.09 2.25
CA GLY A 19 -3.07 13.13 0.79
C GLY A 19 -2.18 12.04 0.22
N GLY A 20 -1.00 11.82 0.81
CA GLY A 20 -0.06 10.77 0.40
C GLY A 20 -0.67 9.38 0.49
N PHE A 21 -1.44 9.08 1.54
CA PHE A 21 -2.16 7.82 1.70
C PHE A 21 -3.16 7.57 0.57
N LEU A 22 -3.93 8.60 0.19
CA LEU A 22 -4.89 8.50 -0.92
C LEU A 22 -4.18 8.23 -2.24
N ILE A 23 -3.12 8.98 -2.55
CA ILE A 23 -2.38 8.81 -3.80
C ILE A 23 -1.66 7.45 -3.83
N LEU A 24 -1.09 7.00 -2.71
CA LEU A 24 -0.49 5.66 -2.59
C LEU A 24 -1.51 4.54 -2.80
N THR A 25 -2.72 4.71 -2.28
CA THR A 25 -3.81 3.75 -2.48
C THR A 25 -4.17 3.67 -3.97
N VAL A 26 -4.38 4.81 -4.62
CA VAL A 26 -4.71 4.85 -6.07
C VAL A 26 -3.59 4.24 -6.91
N THR A 27 -2.34 4.62 -6.67
CA THR A 27 -1.19 4.08 -7.41
C THR A 27 -0.98 2.58 -7.14
N GLY A 28 -1.20 2.12 -5.92
CA GLY A 28 -1.15 0.70 -5.56
C GLY A 28 -2.24 -0.13 -6.25
N ILE A 29 -3.47 0.40 -6.32
CA ILE A 29 -4.56 -0.22 -7.08
C ILE A 29 -4.19 -0.31 -8.56
N ILE A 30 -3.69 0.76 -9.17
CA ILE A 30 -3.25 0.74 -10.58
C ILE A 30 -2.20 -0.36 -10.78
N LEU A 31 -1.17 -0.42 -9.94
CA LEU A 31 -0.10 -1.42 -10.01
C LEU A 31 -0.59 -2.87 -9.81
N PHE A 32 -1.67 -3.06 -9.05
CA PHE A 32 -2.32 -4.37 -8.93
C PHE A 32 -2.82 -4.87 -10.29
N PHE A 33 -3.42 -3.98 -11.09
CA PHE A 33 -4.01 -4.33 -12.39
C PHE A 33 -3.04 -4.33 -13.58
N VAL A 34 -1.92 -3.61 -13.49
CA VAL A 34 -0.96 -3.43 -14.60
C VAL A 34 -0.45 -4.79 -15.15
N PRO A 35 -0.24 -4.96 -16.47
CA PRO A 35 0.20 -6.23 -17.03
C PRO A 35 1.58 -6.71 -16.51
N PRO A 36 1.90 -8.01 -16.64
CA PRO A 36 3.26 -8.50 -16.38
C PRO A 36 4.28 -7.82 -17.30
N GLY A 37 5.55 -7.75 -16.84
CA GLY A 37 6.62 -7.01 -17.53
C GLY A 37 6.84 -7.42 -19.00
N ARG A 38 6.57 -8.69 -19.32
CA ARG A 38 6.68 -9.23 -20.68
C ARG A 38 5.69 -8.57 -21.64
N VAL A 39 4.43 -8.41 -21.23
CA VAL A 39 3.38 -7.79 -22.06
C VAL A 39 3.66 -6.31 -22.19
N THR A 40 3.96 -5.61 -21.09
CA THR A 40 4.21 -4.17 -21.13
C THR A 40 5.39 -3.78 -22.03
N ASN A 41 6.42 -4.62 -22.13
CA ASN A 41 7.57 -4.36 -22.99
C ASN A 41 7.25 -4.47 -24.49
N TRP A 42 6.17 -5.15 -24.87
CA TRP A 42 5.84 -5.43 -26.28
C TRP A 42 4.59 -4.68 -26.76
N THR A 43 3.74 -4.22 -25.84
CA THR A 43 2.46 -3.58 -26.19
C THR A 43 2.42 -2.08 -25.94
N ASP A 44 3.56 -1.42 -25.68
CA ASP A 44 3.66 0.01 -25.31
C ASP A 44 2.56 0.42 -24.31
N TRP A 45 2.38 -0.40 -23.27
CA TRP A 45 1.27 -0.22 -22.35
C TRP A 45 1.40 1.11 -21.63
N THR A 46 0.39 1.96 -21.80
CA THR A 46 0.26 3.24 -21.12
C THR A 46 -1.12 3.36 -20.50
N PHE A 47 -1.19 3.96 -19.33
CA PHE A 47 -2.43 4.27 -18.63
C PHE A 47 -2.34 5.70 -18.11
N PHE A 48 -3.31 6.54 -18.49
CA PHE A 48 -3.26 7.99 -18.26
C PHE A 48 -1.90 8.60 -18.66
N TRP A 49 -1.43 8.30 -19.87
CA TRP A 49 -0.16 8.81 -20.41
C TRP A 49 1.13 8.29 -19.75
N LEU A 50 1.03 7.54 -18.65
CA LEU A 50 2.18 6.97 -17.97
C LEU A 50 2.35 5.49 -18.32
N THR A 51 3.61 5.10 -18.51
CA THR A 51 4.05 3.71 -18.59
C THR A 51 3.96 3.03 -17.24
N LYS A 52 3.99 1.69 -17.24
CA LYS A 52 4.09 0.89 -16.01
C LYS A 52 5.25 1.32 -15.11
N GLN A 53 6.40 1.58 -15.72
CA GLN A 53 7.64 1.92 -15.04
C GLN A 53 7.49 3.27 -14.33
N GLU A 54 6.84 4.24 -14.97
CA GLU A 54 6.56 5.55 -14.38
C GLU A 54 5.54 5.45 -13.23
N TRP A 55 4.48 4.66 -13.38
CA TRP A 55 3.55 4.38 -12.28
C TRP A 55 4.25 3.74 -11.07
N ALA A 56 5.13 2.76 -11.31
CA ALA A 56 5.91 2.11 -10.27
C ALA A 56 6.90 3.08 -9.60
N ALA A 57 7.57 3.93 -10.38
CA ALA A 57 8.48 4.95 -9.87
C ALA A 57 7.75 5.98 -9.01
N LEU A 58 6.58 6.47 -9.46
CA LEU A 58 5.74 7.38 -8.69
C LEU A 58 5.30 6.75 -7.36
N HIS A 59 4.78 5.52 -7.38
CA HIS A 59 4.37 4.83 -6.17
C HIS A 59 5.54 4.67 -5.19
N MET A 60 6.72 4.30 -5.68
CA MET A 60 7.91 4.10 -4.85
C MET A 60 8.38 5.40 -4.19
N ILE A 61 8.49 6.49 -4.95
CA ILE A 61 8.91 7.80 -4.41
C ILE A 61 7.87 8.31 -3.40
N LEU A 62 6.58 8.18 -3.70
CA LEU A 62 5.51 8.52 -2.77
C LEU A 62 5.56 7.67 -1.49
N ALA A 63 5.89 6.38 -1.59
CA ALA A 63 5.98 5.49 -0.44
C ALA A 63 7.13 5.90 0.47
N ILE A 64 8.29 6.23 -0.10
CA ILE A 64 9.44 6.76 0.66
C ILE A 64 9.06 8.06 1.35
N LEU A 65 8.45 9.01 0.63
CA LEU A 65 7.99 10.28 1.20
C LEU A 65 6.98 10.06 2.34
N PHE A 66 6.04 9.15 2.17
CA PHE A 66 5.02 8.82 3.16
C PHE A 66 5.64 8.21 4.43
N VAL A 67 6.61 7.31 4.29
CA VAL A 67 7.35 6.75 5.44
C VAL A 67 8.12 7.84 6.18
N VAL A 68 8.86 8.69 5.46
CA VAL A 68 9.63 9.80 6.07
C VAL A 68 8.68 10.77 6.79
N ALA A 69 7.60 11.19 6.13
CA ALA A 69 6.58 12.05 6.72
C ALA A 69 5.91 11.38 7.93
N GLY A 70 5.72 10.06 7.90
CA GLY A 70 5.16 9.26 8.99
C GLY A 70 6.07 9.27 10.22
N VAL A 71 7.37 9.08 10.03
CA VAL A 71 8.37 9.19 11.11
C VAL A 71 8.35 10.59 11.71
N ILE A 72 8.38 11.63 10.88
CA ILE A 72 8.31 13.03 11.33
C ILE A 72 7.00 13.30 12.10
N HIS A 73 5.88 12.76 11.62
CA HIS A 73 4.58 12.88 12.28
C HIS A 73 4.59 12.25 13.67
N VAL A 74 5.14 11.05 13.81
CA VAL A 74 5.28 10.38 15.11
C VAL A 74 6.17 11.19 16.05
N ILE A 75 7.29 11.72 15.57
CA ILE A 75 8.20 12.57 16.38
C ILE A 75 7.48 13.84 16.85
N PHE A 76 6.81 14.57 15.95
CA PHE A 76 6.11 15.80 16.31
C PHE A 76 4.91 15.60 17.23
N ASN A 77 4.27 14.43 17.16
CA ASN A 77 3.13 14.08 18.01
C ASN A 77 3.52 13.14 19.16
N TRP A 78 4.82 12.89 19.38
CA TRP A 78 5.31 11.92 20.37
C TRP A 78 4.80 12.21 21.78
N ARG A 79 4.83 13.48 22.20
CA ARG A 79 4.30 13.91 23.49
C ARG A 79 2.79 13.67 23.62
N VAL A 80 2.04 13.92 22.55
CA VAL A 80 0.58 13.69 22.53
C VAL A 80 0.28 12.19 22.60
N LEU A 81 1.00 11.38 21.83
CA LEU A 81 0.84 9.94 21.80
C LEU A 81 1.20 9.30 23.16
N THR A 82 2.35 9.66 23.72
CA THR A 82 2.79 9.15 25.02
C THR A 82 1.90 9.63 26.16
N HIS A 83 1.44 10.89 26.14
CA HIS A 83 0.46 11.38 27.12
C HIS A 83 -0.86 10.63 27.00
N TYR A 84 -1.39 10.45 25.79
CA TYR A 84 -2.62 9.70 25.55
C TYR A 84 -2.52 8.26 26.07
N ILE A 85 -1.41 7.58 25.79
CA ILE A 85 -1.15 6.23 26.28
C ILE A 85 -1.00 6.24 27.81
N ALA A 86 -0.19 7.14 28.37
CA ALA A 86 0.09 7.21 29.80
C ALA A 86 -1.16 7.60 30.62
N GLU A 87 -1.98 8.51 30.13
CA GLU A 87 -3.22 8.96 30.78
C GLU A 87 -4.28 7.86 30.73
N LYS A 88 -4.40 7.13 29.62
CA LYS A 88 -5.20 5.90 29.56
C LYS A 88 -4.70 4.81 30.51
N ILE A 89 -3.39 4.74 30.77
CA ILE A 89 -2.79 3.79 31.74
C ILE A 89 -2.98 4.25 33.19
N LYS A 90 -3.01 5.57 33.44
CA LYS A 90 -3.11 6.13 34.80
C LYS A 90 -4.55 6.14 35.32
N HIS A 91 -5.54 6.37 34.46
CA HIS A 91 -6.97 6.28 34.80
C HIS A 91 -7.55 4.88 34.56
N MET A 92 -6.68 3.87 34.55
CA MET A 92 -7.00 2.52 34.10
C MET A 92 -7.56 1.67 35.24
N ASP A 93 -8.76 1.13 35.05
CA ASP A 93 -9.14 -0.11 35.72
C ASP A 93 -8.21 -1.22 35.15
N PRO A 94 -7.46 -1.96 35.98
CA PRO A 94 -6.48 -2.97 35.54
C PRO A 94 -7.02 -4.07 34.61
N THR A 95 -8.34 -4.16 34.40
CA THR A 95 -8.98 -5.42 34.06
C THR A 95 -9.41 -5.68 32.61
N ARG A 96 -9.55 -4.77 31.62
CA ARG A 96 -9.98 -5.28 30.29
C ARG A 96 -9.72 -4.52 28.98
N HIS A 97 -10.15 -3.27 28.81
CA HIS A 97 -10.50 -2.85 27.43
C HIS A 97 -9.33 -2.44 26.53
N VAL A 98 -8.40 -1.57 26.96
CA VAL A 98 -7.30 -1.08 26.09
C VAL A 98 -6.21 -2.14 25.88
N ARG A 99 -6.01 -3.04 26.85
CA ARG A 99 -5.11 -4.20 26.69
C ARG A 99 -5.63 -5.16 25.62
N LEU A 100 -6.95 -5.39 25.59
CA LEU A 100 -7.58 -6.23 24.57
C LEU A 100 -7.54 -5.57 23.20
N GLU A 101 -7.78 -4.26 23.08
CA GLU A 101 -7.69 -3.55 21.80
C GLU A 101 -6.27 -3.58 21.21
N GLY A 102 -5.26 -3.27 22.03
CA GLY A 102 -3.85 -3.32 21.60
C GLY A 102 -3.37 -4.74 21.29
N LEU A 103 -3.75 -5.72 22.13
CA LEU A 103 -3.46 -7.13 21.87
C LEU A 103 -4.18 -7.62 20.62
N ALA A 104 -5.45 -7.25 20.42
CA ALA A 104 -6.21 -7.60 19.23
C ALA A 104 -5.59 -7.00 17.98
N ALA A 105 -5.17 -5.73 18.00
CA ALA A 105 -4.47 -5.11 16.89
C ALA A 105 -3.17 -5.86 16.55
N LEU A 106 -2.38 -6.23 17.57
CA LEU A 106 -1.15 -7.00 17.38
C LEU A 106 -1.44 -8.41 16.85
N VAL A 107 -2.45 -9.09 17.38
CA VAL A 107 -2.89 -10.41 16.91
C VAL A 107 -3.34 -10.32 15.46
N ILE A 108 -4.15 -9.32 15.08
CA ILE A 108 -4.58 -9.11 13.69
C ILE A 108 -3.37 -8.91 12.77
N LEU A 109 -2.40 -8.08 13.15
CA LEU A 109 -1.18 -7.88 12.36
C LEU A 109 -0.39 -9.18 12.18
N VAL A 110 -0.22 -9.95 13.26
CA VAL A 110 0.46 -11.25 13.22
C VAL A 110 -0.32 -12.24 12.33
N LEU A 111 -1.64 -12.28 12.44
CA LEU A 111 -2.49 -13.14 11.62
C LEU A 111 -2.40 -12.79 10.13
N ILE A 112 -2.35 -11.50 9.78
CA ILE A 112 -2.16 -11.06 8.39
C ILE A 112 -0.80 -11.52 7.86
N VAL A 113 0.27 -11.31 8.64
CA VAL A 113 1.63 -11.69 8.23
C VAL A 113 1.75 -13.20 8.06
N LEU A 114 1.37 -13.97 9.07
CA LEU A 114 1.45 -15.44 9.04
C LEU A 114 0.50 -16.02 7.98
N GLY A 115 -0.73 -15.51 7.90
CA GLY A 115 -1.70 -15.95 6.90
C GLY A 115 -1.22 -15.70 5.47
N THR A 116 -0.51 -14.60 5.22
CA THR A 116 0.11 -14.32 3.91
C THR A 116 1.30 -15.27 3.63
N ILE A 117 2.20 -15.47 4.61
CA ILE A 117 3.38 -16.34 4.44
C ILE A 117 2.98 -17.81 4.22
N TYR A 118 2.00 -18.30 4.98
CA TYR A 118 1.50 -19.67 4.87
C TYR A 118 0.42 -19.85 3.80
N ASN A 119 0.12 -18.79 3.04
CA ASN A 119 -0.85 -18.80 1.93
C ASN A 119 -2.23 -19.35 2.34
N VAL A 120 -2.73 -18.88 3.50
CA VAL A 120 -4.01 -19.28 4.08
C VAL A 120 -5.11 -18.31 3.62
N ALA A 121 -6.33 -18.84 3.39
CA ALA A 121 -7.49 -18.00 3.10
C ALA A 121 -7.84 -17.07 4.29
N PRO A 122 -8.32 -15.83 4.05
CA PRO A 122 -8.67 -15.23 2.76
C PRO A 122 -7.49 -14.53 2.06
N PHE A 123 -6.29 -14.52 2.63
CA PHE A 123 -5.13 -13.81 2.07
C PHE A 123 -4.68 -14.41 0.74
N SER A 124 -4.72 -15.74 0.62
CA SER A 124 -4.42 -16.44 -0.62
C SER A 124 -5.32 -16.01 -1.77
N TRP A 125 -6.62 -15.76 -1.53
CA TRP A 125 -7.56 -15.35 -2.59
C TRP A 125 -7.13 -14.07 -3.30
N VAL A 126 -6.57 -13.10 -2.57
CA VAL A 126 -6.07 -11.84 -3.16
C VAL A 126 -4.85 -12.12 -4.05
N ILE A 127 -3.94 -12.98 -3.60
CA ILE A 127 -2.73 -13.36 -4.34
C ILE A 127 -3.07 -14.19 -5.58
N ASP A 128 -4.01 -15.13 -5.45
CA ASP A 128 -4.50 -15.97 -6.55
C ASP A 128 -5.19 -15.10 -7.61
N THR A 129 -6.08 -14.18 -7.20
CA THR A 129 -6.73 -13.22 -8.10
C THR A 129 -5.70 -12.38 -8.86
N HIS A 130 -4.68 -11.87 -8.17
CA HIS A 130 -3.60 -11.12 -8.81
C HIS A 130 -2.85 -11.99 -9.83
N THR A 131 -2.60 -13.25 -9.51
CA THR A 131 -1.88 -14.20 -10.37
C THR A 131 -2.69 -14.57 -11.61
N GLU A 132 -3.97 -14.89 -11.45
CA GLU A 132 -4.92 -15.15 -12.54
C GLU A 132 -5.02 -13.93 -13.46
N LEU A 133 -5.11 -12.74 -12.88
CA LEU A 133 -5.10 -11.50 -13.64
C LEU A 133 -3.82 -11.38 -14.47
N LYS A 134 -2.63 -11.63 -13.91
CA LYS A 134 -1.38 -11.62 -14.70
C LYS A 134 -1.38 -12.67 -15.80
N GLN A 135 -1.90 -13.87 -15.54
CA GLN A 135 -1.96 -14.95 -16.53
C GLN A 135 -2.90 -14.63 -17.70
N SER A 136 -4.03 -13.95 -17.44
CA SER A 136 -4.98 -13.55 -18.49
C SER A 136 -4.34 -12.66 -19.57
N TRP A 137 -3.35 -11.86 -19.20
CA TRP A 137 -2.58 -11.05 -20.15
C TRP A 137 -1.66 -11.88 -21.07
N ASP A 138 -1.21 -13.06 -20.63
CA ASP A 138 -0.28 -13.93 -21.38
C ASP A 138 -1.02 -14.90 -22.34
N GLN A 139 -2.29 -15.23 -22.08
CA GLN A 139 -3.07 -16.19 -22.88
C GLN A 139 -3.15 -15.84 -24.39
N PRO A 140 -3.35 -14.57 -24.81
CA PRO A 140 -3.41 -14.22 -26.23
C PRO A 140 -2.09 -14.49 -26.97
N LEU A 141 -0.94 -14.30 -26.29
CA LEU A 141 0.40 -14.47 -26.88
C LEU A 141 0.79 -15.94 -27.09
N ASN A 142 0.32 -16.84 -26.22
CA ASN A 142 0.62 -18.26 -26.34
C ASN A 142 -0.23 -18.96 -27.39
N HIS A 143 -1.49 -18.54 -27.57
CA HIS A 143 -2.38 -19.14 -28.57
C HIS A 143 -1.86 -18.91 -30.01
N GLN A 144 -1.29 -17.73 -30.31
CA GLN A 144 -0.71 -17.44 -31.62
C GLN A 144 0.59 -18.22 -31.92
N ARG A 145 1.44 -18.43 -30.91
CA ARG A 145 2.66 -19.25 -31.09
C ARG A 145 2.34 -20.73 -31.33
N GLY A 146 1.31 -21.27 -30.69
CA GLY A 146 0.91 -22.67 -30.89
C GLY A 146 0.36 -22.98 -32.29
N GLN A 147 -0.27 -22.01 -32.95
CA GLN A 147 -0.85 -22.21 -34.28
C GLN A 147 0.14 -21.94 -35.43
N GLY A 148 1.15 -21.08 -35.24
CA GLY A 148 2.15 -20.78 -36.27
C GLY A 148 3.13 -21.92 -36.59
N TRP A 149 3.25 -22.93 -35.72
CA TRP A 149 4.04 -24.14 -35.97
C TRP A 149 3.28 -25.20 -36.79
N ARG A 150 1.95 -25.28 -36.66
CA ARG A 150 1.13 -26.31 -37.36
C ARG A 150 0.81 -25.99 -38.83
N MET A 151 1.21 -24.83 -39.33
CA MET A 151 0.91 -24.37 -40.70
C MET A 151 2.11 -24.48 -41.66
N ARG A 152 3.20 -25.15 -41.25
CA ARG A 152 4.43 -25.34 -42.07
C ARG A 152 4.70 -26.81 -42.39
N GLU A 153 3.64 -27.60 -42.56
CA GLU A 153 3.67 -29.00 -43.00
C GLU A 153 2.69 -29.16 -44.15
#